data_AF-A0A1I5X2M4-F1
#
_entry.id   AF-A0A1I5X2M4-F1
#
_cell.length_a   1.000
_cell.length_b   1.000
_cell.length_c   1.000
_cell.angle_alpha   90.00
_cell.angle_beta   90.00
_cell.angle_gamma   90.00
#
_symmetry.space_group_name_H-M   'P 1'
#
loop_
_entity.id
_entity.type
_entity.pdbx_description
1 polymer ?
#
loop_
_entity_poly.entity_id
_entity_poly.type
_entity_poly.pdbx_seq_one_letter_code
_entity_poly.pdbx_strand_id
1 'polypeptide(L)'
;MLDRTAEQVGPGRTLAGIDDTEIGDALTELWGTAKPATWNRNRAAVGSWLGWCADKQHWTGPALPGSAERQRENNDDTKAVSKSRIDRLCRRRDVPLREKTLWRMLYESASRASAVLALNIEDLDLPNKQARITAKGGDIMWITWGTDTAHLLPRLIAGRERGPLFLSEYRPGPHRRATTDPRDICPETGRARLGYDRARVLLAYYGDGLRLHQLRHSSATPTSPRTSS
;
A
#
# COMPACT_ATOMS: atom_id res chain seq x y z
N MET A 1 3.57 -6.56 -18.50
CA MET A 1 2.53 -7.63 -18.52
C MET A 1 2.00 -7.78 -19.92
N LEU A 2 1.41 -6.72 -20.49
CA LEU A 2 1.02 -6.68 -21.90
C LEU A 2 2.20 -7.03 -22.82
N ASP A 3 3.39 -6.47 -22.58
CA ASP A 3 4.59 -6.79 -23.39
C ASP A 3 4.94 -8.28 -23.35
N ARG A 4 4.82 -8.93 -22.19
CA ARG A 4 5.10 -10.37 -22.05
C ARG A 4 4.05 -11.22 -22.77
N THR A 5 2.79 -10.79 -22.74
CA THR A 5 1.72 -11.47 -23.50
C THR A 5 1.95 -11.29 -25.00
N ALA A 6 2.35 -10.10 -25.45
CA ALA A 6 2.69 -9.85 -26.86
C ALA A 6 3.91 -10.66 -27.31
N GLU A 7 4.95 -10.77 -26.47
CA GLU A 7 6.09 -11.64 -26.70
C GLU A 7 5.67 -13.12 -26.84
N GLN A 8 4.77 -13.59 -25.97
CA GLN A 8 4.31 -14.97 -25.96
C GLN A 8 3.45 -15.34 -27.17
N VAL A 9 2.56 -14.44 -27.60
CA VAL A 9 1.65 -14.68 -28.74
C VAL A 9 2.36 -14.43 -30.10
N GLY A 10 3.53 -13.80 -30.07
CA GLY A 10 4.32 -13.47 -31.25
C GLY A 10 4.28 -11.97 -31.55
N PRO A 11 5.38 -11.23 -31.26
CA PRO A 11 5.41 -9.78 -31.45
C PRO A 11 5.29 -9.43 -32.94
N GLY A 12 4.57 -8.34 -33.24
CA GLY A 12 4.40 -7.83 -34.62
C GLY A 12 3.27 -8.48 -35.42
N ARG A 13 2.53 -9.44 -34.84
CA ARG A 13 1.30 -9.98 -35.45
C ARG A 13 0.17 -8.94 -35.41
N THR A 14 -0.69 -9.00 -36.42
CA THR A 14 -1.93 -8.20 -36.44
C THR A 14 -2.91 -8.75 -35.41
N LEU A 15 -3.57 -7.85 -34.68
CA LEU A 15 -4.51 -8.24 -33.62
C LEU A 15 -5.68 -9.08 -34.18
N ALA A 16 -6.13 -8.80 -35.40
CA ALA A 16 -7.19 -9.55 -36.08
C ALA A 16 -6.80 -11.00 -36.43
N GLY A 17 -5.51 -11.32 -36.45
CA GLY A 17 -4.99 -12.66 -36.72
C GLY A 17 -4.65 -13.45 -35.46
N ILE A 18 -5.09 -12.98 -34.29
CA ILE A 18 -4.93 -13.64 -32.99
C ILE A 18 -6.32 -14.06 -32.51
N ASP A 19 -6.47 -15.31 -32.10
CA ASP A 19 -7.73 -15.81 -31.54
C ASP A 19 -7.78 -15.78 -30.00
N ASP A 20 -8.99 -15.92 -29.45
CA ASP A 20 -9.24 -15.91 -28.01
C ASP A 20 -8.46 -17.03 -27.28
N THR A 21 -8.27 -18.18 -27.93
CA THR A 21 -7.59 -19.35 -27.34
C THR A 21 -6.11 -19.07 -27.20
N GLU A 22 -5.47 -18.47 -28.21
CA GLU A 22 -4.07 -18.04 -28.16
C GLU A 22 -3.80 -17.08 -27.00
N ILE A 23 -4.74 -16.18 -26.71
CA ILE A 23 -4.67 -15.31 -25.53
C ILE A 23 -4.76 -16.14 -24.24
N GLY A 24 -5.71 -17.08 -24.16
CA GLY A 24 -5.89 -17.96 -23.00
C GLY A 24 -4.66 -18.82 -22.71
N ASP A 25 -4.08 -19.39 -23.75
CA ASP A 25 -2.88 -20.24 -23.67
C ASP A 25 -1.67 -19.41 -23.26
N ALA A 26 -1.47 -18.23 -23.84
CA ALA A 26 -0.40 -17.32 -23.44
C ALA A 26 -0.52 -16.88 -21.97
N LEU A 27 -1.74 -16.59 -21.49
CA LEU A 27 -1.97 -16.30 -20.07
C LEU A 27 -1.58 -17.49 -19.19
N THR A 28 -2.01 -18.69 -19.58
CA THR A 28 -1.78 -19.96 -18.86
C THR A 28 -0.30 -20.31 -18.82
N GLU A 29 0.42 -20.14 -19.92
CA GLU A 29 1.85 -20.42 -19.98
C GLU A 29 2.67 -19.44 -19.13
N LEU A 30 2.34 -18.13 -19.21
CA LEU A 30 3.05 -17.10 -18.45
C LEU A 30 2.74 -17.14 -16.95
N TRP A 31 1.49 -17.44 -16.57
CA TRP A 31 1.00 -17.23 -15.21
C TRP A 31 0.12 -18.34 -14.63
N GLY A 32 -0.07 -19.46 -15.31
CA GLY A 32 -0.94 -20.56 -14.85
C GLY A 32 -0.50 -21.17 -13.51
N THR A 33 0.80 -21.11 -13.21
CA THR A 33 1.39 -21.54 -11.92
C THR A 33 1.61 -20.39 -10.93
N ALA A 34 1.27 -19.15 -11.31
CA ALA A 34 1.41 -18.00 -10.44
C ALA A 34 0.37 -18.02 -9.30
N LYS A 35 0.60 -17.22 -8.26
CA LYS A 35 -0.40 -17.02 -7.20
C LYS A 35 -1.71 -16.47 -7.79
N PRO A 36 -2.90 -16.85 -7.26
CA PRO A 36 -4.20 -16.39 -7.79
C PRO A 36 -4.33 -14.88 -7.96
N ALA A 37 -3.78 -14.09 -7.02
CA ALA A 37 -3.78 -12.63 -7.11
C ALA A 37 -2.92 -12.09 -8.27
N THR A 38 -1.82 -12.77 -8.60
CA THR A 38 -0.98 -12.43 -9.76
C THR A 38 -1.69 -12.82 -11.05
N TRP A 39 -2.24 -14.03 -11.13
CA TRP A 39 -3.07 -14.48 -12.25
C TRP A 39 -4.20 -13.49 -12.55
N ASN A 40 -5.03 -13.18 -11.55
CA ASN A 40 -6.19 -12.30 -11.70
C ASN A 40 -5.80 -10.89 -12.14
N ARG A 41 -4.70 -10.33 -11.59
CA ARG A 41 -4.21 -9.00 -11.99
C ARG A 41 -3.77 -8.98 -13.45
N ASN A 42 -3.03 -9.99 -13.87
CA ASN A 42 -2.46 -10.06 -15.21
C ASN A 42 -3.56 -10.29 -16.24
N ARG A 43 -4.45 -11.25 -15.97
CA ARG A 43 -5.69 -11.49 -16.70
C ARG A 43 -6.53 -10.21 -16.84
N ALA A 44 -6.76 -9.48 -15.75
CA ALA A 44 -7.56 -8.26 -15.79
C ALA A 44 -6.91 -7.14 -16.62
N ALA A 45 -5.58 -7.00 -16.57
CA ALA A 45 -4.86 -6.04 -17.40
C ALA A 45 -4.99 -6.37 -18.89
N VAL A 46 -4.82 -7.64 -19.28
CA VAL A 46 -5.01 -8.11 -20.66
C VAL A 46 -6.45 -7.93 -21.11
N GLY A 47 -7.43 -8.38 -20.31
CA GLY A 47 -8.84 -8.22 -20.63
C GLY A 47 -9.28 -6.75 -20.77
N SER A 48 -8.77 -5.86 -19.92
CA SER A 48 -9.06 -4.42 -20.03
C SER A 48 -8.47 -3.80 -21.30
N TRP A 49 -7.30 -4.26 -21.75
CA TRP A 49 -6.68 -3.77 -22.97
C TRP A 49 -7.44 -4.27 -24.21
N LEU A 50 -7.79 -5.57 -24.25
CA LEU A 50 -8.62 -6.12 -25.34
C LEU A 50 -9.99 -5.44 -25.43
N GLY A 51 -10.64 -5.22 -24.28
CA GLY A 51 -11.89 -4.45 -24.22
C GLY A 51 -11.72 -3.02 -24.75
N TRP A 52 -10.62 -2.34 -24.42
CA TRP A 52 -10.33 -1.02 -24.99
C TRP A 52 -10.10 -1.05 -26.51
N CYS A 53 -9.39 -2.05 -27.03
CA CYS A 53 -9.19 -2.23 -28.47
C CYS A 53 -10.53 -2.41 -29.22
N ALA A 54 -11.43 -3.21 -28.68
CA ALA A 54 -12.76 -3.43 -29.26
C ALA A 54 -13.67 -2.20 -29.11
N ASP A 55 -13.77 -1.64 -27.90
CA ASP A 55 -14.78 -0.64 -27.55
C ASP A 55 -14.40 0.79 -27.95
N LYS A 56 -13.10 1.11 -27.94
CA LYS A 56 -12.61 2.48 -28.17
C LYS A 56 -11.91 2.65 -29.52
N GLN A 57 -11.22 1.61 -29.98
CA GLN A 57 -10.53 1.65 -31.28
C GLN A 57 -11.29 0.91 -32.37
N HIS A 58 -12.35 0.16 -32.02
CA HIS A 58 -13.13 -0.64 -32.96
C HIS A 58 -12.27 -1.61 -33.79
N TRP A 59 -11.18 -2.09 -33.20
CA TRP A 59 -10.30 -3.06 -33.84
C TRP A 59 -10.91 -4.45 -33.78
N THR A 60 -10.83 -5.18 -34.89
CA THR A 60 -11.10 -6.62 -34.91
C THR A 60 -9.93 -7.33 -34.22
N GLY A 61 -10.25 -8.19 -33.25
CA GLY A 61 -9.25 -8.85 -32.42
C GLY A 61 -9.87 -9.79 -31.39
N PRO A 62 -9.03 -10.49 -30.62
CA PRO A 62 -9.49 -11.48 -29.67
C PRO A 62 -10.16 -10.83 -28.46
N ALA A 63 -11.09 -11.56 -27.86
CA ALA A 63 -11.60 -11.30 -26.53
C ALA A 63 -10.85 -12.13 -25.49
N LEU A 64 -11.06 -11.78 -24.22
CA LEU A 64 -10.57 -12.62 -23.13
C LEU A 64 -11.42 -13.92 -23.09
N PRO A 65 -10.83 -15.11 -23.28
CA PRO A 65 -11.61 -16.34 -23.37
C PRO A 65 -12.25 -16.70 -22.03
N GLY A 66 -13.39 -17.39 -22.10
CA GLY A 66 -14.05 -17.95 -20.92
C GLY A 66 -13.16 -18.93 -20.14
N SER A 67 -12.28 -19.67 -20.83
CA SER A 67 -11.32 -20.61 -20.24
C SER A 67 -10.29 -19.95 -19.33
N ALA A 68 -9.95 -18.68 -19.58
CA ALA A 68 -9.17 -17.87 -18.66
C ALA A 68 -10.10 -17.40 -17.54
N GLU A 69 -10.52 -18.30 -16.64
CA GLU A 69 -11.37 -17.93 -15.53
C GLU A 69 -10.58 -17.20 -14.44
N ARG A 70 -11.29 -16.35 -13.69
CA ARG A 70 -10.72 -15.74 -12.50
C ARG A 70 -10.46 -16.82 -11.46
N GLN A 71 -9.23 -16.96 -10.99
CA GLN A 71 -8.91 -17.91 -9.92
C GLN A 71 -9.42 -17.39 -8.59
N ARG A 72 -9.92 -18.29 -7.73
CA ARG A 72 -10.29 -17.93 -6.36
C ARG A 72 -9.06 -17.48 -5.60
N GLU A 73 -9.05 -16.21 -5.24
CA GLU A 73 -8.09 -15.71 -4.26
C GLU A 73 -8.49 -16.29 -2.91
N ASN A 74 -7.69 -17.21 -2.38
CA ASN A 74 -7.59 -17.32 -0.94
C ASN A 74 -6.99 -16.00 -0.49
N ASN A 75 -7.85 -15.02 -0.20
CA ASN A 75 -7.46 -13.94 0.67
C ASN A 75 -6.93 -14.65 1.91
N ASP A 76 -5.63 -14.53 2.13
CA ASP A 76 -5.04 -14.69 3.43
C ASP A 76 -5.77 -13.63 4.25
N ASP A 77 -6.95 -13.96 4.78
CA ASP A 77 -7.75 -13.16 5.71
C ASP A 77 -6.89 -13.07 6.95
N THR A 78 -5.87 -12.22 6.82
CA THR A 78 -4.71 -12.29 7.66
C THR A 78 -5.21 -11.77 8.98
N LYS A 79 -5.44 -12.69 9.92
CA LYS A 79 -6.04 -12.46 11.24
C LYS A 79 -5.78 -11.04 11.69
N ALA A 80 -6.86 -10.26 11.87
CA ALA A 80 -6.80 -8.95 12.48
C ALA A 80 -5.81 -9.01 13.65
N VAL A 81 -4.79 -8.16 13.59
CA VAL A 81 -3.75 -8.12 14.61
C VAL A 81 -4.43 -7.72 15.91
N SER A 82 -4.28 -8.48 16.98
CA SER A 82 -4.91 -8.09 18.25
C SER A 82 -4.25 -6.83 18.81
N LYS A 83 -5.03 -5.99 19.52
CA LYS A 83 -4.50 -4.85 20.27
C LYS A 83 -3.32 -5.26 21.17
N SER A 84 -3.47 -6.39 21.86
CA SER A 84 -2.43 -6.95 22.74
C SER A 84 -1.12 -7.29 22.01
N ARG A 85 -1.18 -7.71 20.74
CA ARG A 85 0.02 -7.99 19.94
C ARG A 85 0.75 -6.69 19.60
N ILE A 86 0.03 -5.63 19.22
CA ILE A 86 0.61 -4.32 18.97
C ILE A 86 1.16 -3.68 20.25
N ASP A 87 0.45 -3.82 21.36
CA ASP A 87 0.92 -3.31 22.66
C ASP A 87 2.22 -4.00 23.09
N ARG A 88 2.31 -5.33 22.97
CA ARG A 88 3.57 -6.05 23.25
C ARG A 88 4.69 -5.60 22.34
N LEU A 89 4.43 -5.50 21.04
CA LEU A 89 5.41 -5.05 20.05
C LEU A 89 5.91 -3.63 20.37
N CYS A 90 5.03 -2.73 20.79
CA CYS A 90 5.39 -1.35 21.10
C CYS A 90 6.01 -1.15 22.49
N ARG A 91 5.92 -2.14 23.39
CA ARG A 91 6.59 -2.12 24.71
C ARG A 91 8.04 -2.60 24.65
N ARG A 92 8.43 -3.31 23.60
CA ARG A 92 9.81 -3.79 23.38
C ARG A 92 10.83 -2.65 23.38
N ARG A 93 11.95 -2.83 24.08
CA ARG A 93 12.99 -1.78 24.21
C ARG A 93 13.87 -1.67 22.96
N ASP A 94 14.05 -2.76 22.24
CA ASP A 94 14.83 -2.86 21.00
C ASP A 94 14.12 -2.24 19.78
N VAL A 95 12.81 -1.99 19.88
CA VAL A 95 12.06 -1.30 18.83
C VAL A 95 12.23 0.22 18.99
N PRO A 96 12.70 0.95 17.97
CA PRO A 96 12.85 2.40 18.06
C PRO A 96 11.51 3.14 18.10
N LEU A 97 11.52 4.38 18.60
CA LEU A 97 10.31 5.20 18.77
C LEU A 97 9.53 5.38 17.46
N ARG A 98 10.24 5.59 16.35
CA ARG A 98 9.64 5.80 15.03
C ARG A 98 8.72 4.65 14.62
N GLU A 99 9.19 3.42 14.77
CA GLU A 99 8.46 2.20 14.47
C GLU A 99 7.24 2.05 15.36
N LYS A 100 7.39 2.27 16.67
CA LYS A 100 6.28 2.23 17.63
C LYS A 100 5.17 3.19 17.25
N THR A 101 5.53 4.44 16.95
CA THR A 101 4.56 5.47 16.55
C THR A 101 3.90 5.11 15.23
N LEU A 102 4.66 4.64 14.24
CA LEU A 102 4.11 4.24 12.94
C LEU A 102 3.10 3.10 13.10
N TRP A 103 3.46 2.04 13.81
CA TRP A 103 2.60 0.86 13.94
C TRP A 103 1.36 1.14 14.78
N ARG A 104 1.48 1.94 15.85
CA ARG A 104 0.31 2.39 16.63
C ARG A 104 -0.62 3.28 15.79
N MET A 105 -0.07 4.24 15.06
CA MET A 105 -0.88 5.11 14.22
C MET A 105 -1.61 4.32 13.14
N LEU A 106 -0.93 3.38 12.47
CA LEU A 106 -1.55 2.50 11.46
C LEU A 106 -2.66 1.63 12.05
N TYR A 107 -2.42 1.10 13.25
CA TYR A 107 -3.40 0.29 13.97
C TYR A 107 -4.64 1.12 14.35
N GLU A 108 -4.45 2.24 15.05
CA GLU A 108 -5.55 3.05 15.57
C GLU A 108 -6.36 3.72 14.46
N SER A 109 -5.70 4.20 13.40
CA SER A 109 -6.36 4.94 12.32
C SER A 109 -6.99 4.08 11.23
N ALA A 110 -6.77 2.76 11.24
CA ALA A 110 -7.19 1.85 10.14
C ALA A 110 -6.76 2.35 8.74
N SER A 111 -5.70 3.14 8.66
CA SER A 111 -5.35 3.87 7.45
C SER A 111 -4.42 3.10 6.54
N ARG A 112 -4.42 3.48 5.26
CA ARG A 112 -3.44 2.94 4.29
C ARG A 112 -2.04 3.34 4.73
N ALA A 113 -1.12 2.37 4.75
CA ALA A 113 0.25 2.64 5.17
C ALA A 113 0.97 3.69 4.31
N SER A 114 0.70 3.73 3.00
CA SER A 114 1.24 4.79 2.14
C SER A 114 0.74 6.19 2.53
N ALA A 115 -0.52 6.32 2.97
CA ALA A 115 -1.06 7.60 3.39
C ALA A 115 -0.42 8.10 4.69
N VAL A 116 -0.27 7.20 5.68
CA VAL A 116 0.39 7.55 6.95
C VAL A 116 1.88 7.88 6.76
N LEU A 117 2.59 7.15 5.89
CA LEU A 117 3.99 7.45 5.59
C LEU A 117 4.16 8.79 4.86
N ALA A 118 3.14 9.22 4.10
CA ALA A 118 3.13 10.49 3.38
C ALA A 118 2.85 11.71 4.27
N LEU A 119 2.43 11.52 5.53
CA LEU A 119 2.18 12.62 6.45
C LEU A 119 3.41 13.48 6.68
N ASN A 120 3.21 14.79 6.60
CA ASN A 120 4.10 15.78 7.16
C ASN A 120 3.57 16.28 8.51
N ILE A 121 4.41 17.01 9.24
CA ILE A 121 4.04 17.59 10.54
C ILE A 121 2.91 18.62 10.37
N GLU A 122 2.96 19.41 9.30
CA GLU A 122 1.92 20.40 8.96
C GLU A 122 0.55 19.79 8.62
N ASP A 123 0.47 18.48 8.38
CA ASP A 123 -0.80 17.77 8.14
C ASP A 123 -1.49 17.35 9.45
N LEU A 124 -0.80 17.48 10.60
CA LEU A 124 -1.27 17.00 11.90
C LEU A 124 -2.04 18.08 12.66
N ASP A 125 -3.19 17.69 13.17
CA ASP A 125 -3.95 18.41 14.18
C ASP A 125 -3.84 17.61 15.50
N LEU A 126 -2.78 17.93 16.24
CA LEU A 126 -2.42 17.25 17.49
C LEU A 126 -3.51 17.38 18.58
N PRO A 127 -4.13 18.55 18.81
CA PRO A 127 -5.23 18.69 19.77
C PRO A 127 -6.40 17.75 19.48
N ASN A 128 -6.79 17.61 18.21
CA ASN A 128 -7.92 16.78 17.81
C ASN A 128 -7.55 15.33 17.47
N LYS A 129 -6.27 14.95 17.64
CA LYS A 129 -5.73 13.61 17.34
C LYS A 129 -6.07 13.15 15.91
N GLN A 130 -5.94 14.06 14.95
CA GLN A 130 -6.30 13.80 13.57
C GLN A 130 -5.27 14.34 12.60
N ALA A 131 -5.22 13.77 11.39
CA ALA A 131 -4.39 14.29 10.31
C ALA A 131 -5.10 14.24 8.98
N ARG A 132 -4.71 15.18 8.13
CA ARG A 132 -5.15 15.25 6.75
C ARG A 132 -4.33 14.27 5.91
N ILE A 133 -5.01 13.41 5.16
CA ILE A 133 -4.37 12.51 4.19
C ILE A 133 -5.00 12.64 2.81
N THR A 134 -4.21 12.35 1.78
CA THR A 134 -4.71 12.20 0.41
C THR A 134 -5.15 10.76 0.16
N ALA A 135 -6.41 10.61 -0.23
CA ALA A 135 -7.01 9.35 -0.62
C ALA A 135 -6.65 8.95 -2.06
N LYS A 136 -6.96 7.70 -2.40
CA LYS A 136 -6.81 7.23 -3.78
C LYS A 136 -7.80 8.04 -4.64
N GLY A 137 -7.29 8.78 -5.62
CA GLY A 137 -8.10 9.67 -6.47
C GLY A 137 -7.86 11.17 -6.22
N GLY A 138 -7.07 11.54 -5.20
CA GLY A 138 -6.74 12.93 -4.90
C GLY A 138 -7.62 13.57 -3.83
N ASP A 139 -8.70 12.90 -3.42
CA ASP A 139 -9.60 13.39 -2.38
C ASP A 139 -8.87 13.55 -1.04
N ILE A 140 -9.25 14.57 -0.28
CA ILE A 140 -8.73 14.81 1.06
C ILE A 140 -9.63 14.11 2.07
N MET A 141 -9.03 13.34 2.96
CA MET A 141 -9.72 12.65 4.06
C MET A 141 -8.99 12.92 5.37
N TRP A 142 -9.73 12.93 6.47
CA TRP A 142 -9.16 12.96 7.82
C TRP A 142 -9.04 11.55 8.39
N ILE A 143 -7.93 11.28 9.05
CA ILE A 143 -7.74 10.08 9.86
C ILE A 143 -7.63 10.51 11.31
N THR A 144 -8.12 9.67 12.22
CA THR A 144 -7.99 9.89 13.66
C THR A 144 -7.11 8.80 14.27
N TRP A 145 -6.49 9.10 15.41
CA TRP A 145 -5.73 8.12 16.19
C TRP A 145 -6.09 8.18 17.67
N GLY A 146 -5.69 7.13 18.38
CA GLY A 146 -5.94 6.96 19.80
C GLY A 146 -4.91 7.66 20.67
N THR A 147 -5.12 7.52 21.97
CA THR A 147 -4.27 8.13 23.00
C THR A 147 -2.83 7.64 22.94
N ASP A 148 -2.59 6.38 22.55
CA ASP A 148 -1.23 5.84 22.54
C ASP A 148 -0.37 6.48 21.44
N THR A 149 -0.92 6.70 20.24
CA THR A 149 -0.21 7.48 19.21
C THR A 149 0.00 8.92 19.64
N ALA A 150 -1.02 9.53 20.26
CA ALA A 150 -0.93 10.92 20.74
C ALA A 150 0.21 11.13 21.74
N HIS A 151 0.48 10.15 22.63
CA HIS A 151 1.60 10.23 23.57
C HIS A 151 2.98 10.09 22.92
N LEU A 152 3.09 9.39 21.78
CA LEU A 152 4.37 9.18 21.11
C LEU A 152 4.72 10.33 20.15
N LEU A 153 3.72 11.01 19.60
CA LEU A 153 3.91 12.05 18.58
C LEU A 153 4.83 13.20 19.02
N PRO A 154 4.65 13.83 20.20
CA PRO A 154 5.51 14.93 20.62
C PRO A 154 7.00 14.53 20.67
N ARG A 155 7.27 13.30 21.14
CA ARG A 155 8.63 12.75 21.21
C ARG A 155 9.22 12.40 19.84
N LEU A 156 8.38 11.99 18.89
CA LEU A 156 8.80 11.70 17.51
C LEU A 156 9.05 12.99 16.71
N ILE A 157 8.20 14.00 16.93
CA ILE A 157 8.31 15.31 16.29
C ILE A 157 9.58 16.00 16.78
N ALA A 158 9.84 15.95 18.09
CA ALA A 158 11.06 16.45 18.71
C ALA A 158 11.34 17.94 18.39
N GLY A 159 10.29 18.76 18.43
CA GLY A 159 10.37 20.21 18.19
C GLY A 159 10.35 20.63 16.71
N ARG A 160 10.38 19.68 15.76
CA ARG A 160 10.27 20.00 14.34
C ARG A 160 8.90 20.60 14.02
N GLU A 161 8.89 21.65 13.21
CA GLU A 161 7.63 22.33 12.84
C GLU A 161 7.08 21.87 11.48
N ARG A 162 7.94 21.31 10.61
CA ARG A 162 7.56 20.97 9.23
C ARG A 162 8.33 19.79 8.64
N GLY A 163 7.77 19.23 7.57
CA GLY A 163 8.36 18.16 6.78
C GLY A 163 7.95 16.75 7.23
N PRO A 164 8.56 15.69 6.69
CA PRO A 164 8.06 14.33 6.86
C PRO A 164 7.99 13.89 8.32
N LEU A 165 6.84 13.35 8.75
CA LEU A 165 6.65 12.87 10.11
C LEU A 165 7.60 11.72 10.43
N PHE A 166 7.64 10.72 9.55
CA PHE A 166 8.52 9.56 9.65
C PHE A 166 9.74 9.73 8.75
N LEU A 167 10.92 9.82 9.36
CA LEU A 167 12.19 9.99 8.65
C LEU A 167 12.93 8.67 8.51
N SER A 168 13.75 8.53 7.46
CA SER A 168 14.77 7.50 7.34
C SER A 168 15.80 7.63 8.46
N GLU A 169 16.46 6.52 8.78
CA GLU A 169 17.50 6.50 9.80
C GLU A 169 18.72 7.33 9.38
N TYR A 170 19.16 7.15 8.13
CA TYR A 170 20.30 7.84 7.55
C TYR A 170 19.87 8.91 6.56
N ARG A 171 20.75 9.90 6.37
CA ARG A 171 20.60 10.87 5.28
C ARG A 171 20.76 10.17 3.93
N PRO A 172 19.98 10.55 2.91
CA PRO A 172 20.21 10.03 1.57
C PRO A 172 21.59 10.44 1.07
N GLY A 173 22.29 9.54 0.36
CA GLY A 173 23.52 9.90 -0.35
C GLY A 173 23.26 10.92 -1.46
N PRO A 174 24.30 11.56 -2.02
CA PRO A 174 24.18 12.69 -2.95
C PRO A 174 23.23 12.42 -4.13
N HIS A 175 23.39 11.28 -4.80
CA HIS A 175 22.54 10.89 -5.93
C HIS A 175 21.07 10.78 -5.55
N ARG A 176 20.77 10.06 -4.46
CA ARG A 176 19.39 9.88 -3.99
C ARG A 176 18.79 11.22 -3.55
N ARG A 177 19.59 12.08 -2.92
CA ARG A 177 19.14 13.42 -2.52
C ARG A 177 18.75 14.27 -3.72
N ALA A 178 19.54 14.24 -4.80
CA ALA A 178 19.27 15.01 -6.02
C ALA A 178 17.97 14.59 -6.73
N THR A 179 17.55 13.32 -6.57
CA THR A 179 16.32 12.78 -7.18
C THR A 179 15.13 12.72 -6.23
N THR A 180 15.29 13.11 -4.96
CA THR A 180 14.20 13.08 -3.98
C THR A 180 13.49 14.42 -3.98
N ASP A 181 12.16 14.40 -3.99
CA ASP A 181 11.36 15.62 -3.88
C ASP A 181 11.77 16.40 -2.62
N PRO A 182 12.04 17.72 -2.70
CA PRO A 182 12.38 18.53 -1.53
C PRO A 182 11.39 18.39 -0.37
N ARG A 183 10.10 18.13 -0.64
CA ARG A 183 9.06 17.89 0.38
C ARG A 183 9.27 16.60 1.17
N ASP A 184 10.00 15.66 0.59
CA ASP A 184 10.37 14.39 1.22
C ASP A 184 11.71 14.47 1.96
N ILE A 185 12.34 15.64 2.02
CA ILE A 185 13.54 15.89 2.81
C ILE A 185 13.17 16.77 4.00
N CYS A 186 13.51 16.32 5.21
CA CYS A 186 13.36 17.16 6.40
C CYS A 186 14.35 18.34 6.35
N PRO A 187 13.86 19.59 6.45
CA PRO A 187 14.71 20.77 6.32
C PRO A 187 15.72 20.90 7.48
N GLU A 188 15.36 20.41 8.67
CA GLU A 188 16.21 20.52 9.87
C GLU A 188 17.27 19.42 9.92
N THR A 189 16.90 18.17 9.61
CA THR A 189 17.80 17.02 9.79
C THR A 189 18.52 16.59 8.50
N GLY A 190 18.00 16.99 7.35
CA GLY A 190 18.45 16.52 6.03
C GLY A 190 18.12 15.06 5.73
N ARG A 191 17.34 14.38 6.59
CA ARG A 191 16.91 12.99 6.39
C ARG A 191 15.70 12.93 5.48
N ALA A 192 15.56 11.85 4.72
CA ALA A 192 14.45 11.66 3.81
C ALA A 192 13.23 11.07 4.52
N ARG A 193 12.05 11.10 3.89
CA ARG A 193 10.85 10.37 4.31
C ARG A 193 11.15 8.87 4.37
N LEU A 194 10.56 8.20 5.37
CA LEU A 194 10.57 6.75 5.46
C LEU A 194 9.77 6.12 4.30
N GLY A 195 10.46 5.35 3.45
CA GLY A 195 9.83 4.61 2.37
C GLY A 195 9.03 3.39 2.85
N TYR A 196 8.01 3.02 2.07
CA TYR A 196 7.13 1.87 2.33
C TYR A 196 7.90 0.56 2.51
N ASP A 197 8.85 0.25 1.63
CA ASP A 197 9.60 -1.01 1.69
C ASP A 197 10.42 -1.14 2.96
N ARG A 198 11.06 -0.05 3.40
CA ARG A 198 11.82 -0.07 4.65
C ARG A 198 10.89 -0.24 5.85
N ALA A 199 9.74 0.43 5.87
CA ALA A 199 8.73 0.24 6.91
C ALA A 199 8.22 -1.22 6.95
N ARG A 200 7.99 -1.83 5.78
CA ARG A 200 7.57 -3.23 5.64
C ARG A 200 8.62 -4.19 6.17
N VAL A 201 9.88 -4.00 5.81
CA VAL A 201 11.00 -4.83 6.27
C VAL A 201 11.15 -4.75 7.79
N LEU A 202 11.06 -3.56 8.36
CA LEU A 202 11.19 -3.35 9.80
C LEU A 202 10.03 -3.98 10.58
N LEU A 203 8.79 -3.85 10.09
CA LEU A 203 7.66 -4.54 10.72
C LEU A 203 7.79 -6.06 10.63
N ALA A 204 8.24 -6.59 9.48
CA ALA A 204 8.44 -8.04 9.35
C ALA A 204 9.53 -8.55 10.31
N TYR A 205 10.62 -7.78 10.46
CA TYR A 205 11.73 -8.10 11.34
C TYR A 205 11.34 -8.09 12.83
N TYR A 206 10.70 -7.01 13.31
CA TYR A 206 10.34 -6.89 14.72
C TYR A 206 9.01 -7.55 15.09
N GLY A 207 8.09 -7.65 14.14
CA GLY A 207 6.70 -8.10 14.36
C GLY A 207 6.47 -9.58 14.07
N ASP A 208 7.53 -10.38 13.92
CA ASP A 208 7.46 -11.81 13.60
C ASP A 208 6.64 -12.07 12.31
N GLY A 209 7.05 -11.43 11.21
CA GLY A 209 6.43 -11.61 9.89
C GLY A 209 5.16 -10.80 9.63
N LEU A 210 4.78 -9.88 10.52
CA LEU A 210 3.66 -8.97 10.29
C LEU A 210 3.87 -8.11 9.03
N ARG A 211 2.76 -7.85 8.33
CA ARG A 211 2.68 -7.02 7.13
C ARG A 211 1.89 -5.75 7.42
N LEU A 212 2.28 -4.64 6.80
CA LEU A 212 1.67 -3.32 7.06
C LEU A 212 0.16 -3.27 6.82
N HIS A 213 -0.36 -4.00 5.82
CA HIS A 213 -1.80 -4.02 5.55
C HIS A 213 -2.59 -4.68 6.68
N GLN A 214 -2.00 -5.61 7.45
CA GLN A 214 -2.69 -6.26 8.56
C GLN A 214 -3.05 -5.27 9.66
N LEU A 215 -2.21 -4.24 9.87
CA LEU A 215 -2.47 -3.20 10.88
C LEU A 215 -3.74 -2.42 10.59
N ARG A 216 -4.06 -2.22 9.30
CA ARG A 216 -5.28 -1.54 8.86
C ARG A 216 -6.55 -2.33 9.17
N HIS A 217 -6.53 -3.65 9.03
CA HIS A 217 -7.72 -4.49 9.18
C HIS A 217 -8.10 -4.76 10.65
N SER A 218 -7.39 -4.15 11.61
CA SER A 218 -7.44 -4.55 13.02
C SER A 218 -8.25 -3.63 13.94
N SER A 219 -8.55 -2.41 13.53
CA SER A 219 -9.36 -1.47 14.33
C SER A 219 -10.82 -1.38 13.92
N ALA A 220 -11.26 -2.17 12.92
CA ALA A 220 -12.66 -2.32 12.58
C ALA A 220 -13.40 -3.18 13.62
N THR A 221 -13.45 -2.70 14.86
CA THR A 221 -14.42 -3.11 15.88
C THR A 221 -15.39 -1.94 16.02
N PRO A 222 -16.63 -2.02 15.52
CA PRO A 222 -17.61 -0.96 15.73
C PRO A 222 -18.02 -0.97 17.19
N THR A 223 -17.52 -0.04 18.01
CA THR A 223 -18.24 0.36 19.22
C THR A 223 -19.33 1.33 18.81
N SER A 224 -20.54 0.82 18.67
CA SER A 224 -21.75 1.63 18.72
C SER A 224 -22.85 0.81 19.42
N PRO A 225 -23.09 1.00 20.73
CA PRO A 225 -24.41 0.74 21.27
C PRO A 225 -25.29 1.93 20.88
N ARG A 226 -26.16 1.66 19.91
CA ARG A 226 -27.34 2.44 19.55
C ARG A 226 -28.09 2.82 20.83
N THR A 227 -28.10 4.10 21.19
CA THR A 227 -29.09 4.61 22.15
C THR A 227 -30.44 4.56 21.47
N SER A 228 -31.31 3.68 21.96
CA SER A 228 -32.73 3.70 21.65
C SER A 228 -33.51 3.81 22.96
N SER A 229 -34.47 4.72 22.91
CA SER A 229 -35.52 5.05 23.88
C SER A 229 -35.14 6.02 25.00
#